data_AF-A0A2S5LTI9-F1
#
_entry.id   AF-A0A2S5LTI9-F1
#
_cell.length_a   1.000
_cell.length_b   1.000
_cell.length_c   1.000
_cell.angle_alpha   90.00
_cell.angle_beta   90.00
_cell.angle_gamma   90.00
#
_symmetry.space_group_name_H-M   'P 1'
#
loop_
_entity.id
_entity.type
_entity.pdbx_description
1 polymer ?
#
loop_
_entity_poly.entity_id
_entity_poly.type
_entity_poly.pdbx_seq_one_letter_code
_entity_poly.pdbx_strand_id
1 'polypeptide(L)' 'MTAHSAIGTPPLVAHGGRLDAARQLYPNAPQPWIDLSTGVNPRAYPLPPLADEAFTRLPDDYAFAALDSAARKAYGALA' A
#
# COMPACT_ATOMS: atom_id res chain seq x y z
N MET A 1 16.48 16.85 33.28
CA MET A 1 15.15 17.09 32.67
C MET A 1 15.39 17.85 31.37
N THR A 2 15.87 17.15 30.34
CA THR A 2 16.19 17.71 29.02
C THR A 2 15.00 17.47 28.10
N ALA A 3 14.39 18.55 27.62
CA ALA A 3 13.33 18.51 26.63
C ALA A 3 13.89 17.89 25.34
N HIS A 4 13.31 16.77 24.90
CA HIS A 4 13.50 16.30 23.53
C HIS A 4 12.75 17.26 22.61
N SER A 5 13.49 17.99 21.79
CA SER A 5 12.94 18.86 20.74
C SER A 5 11.94 18.08 19.90
N ALA A 6 10.74 18.65 19.73
CA ALA A 6 9.72 18.11 18.86
C ALA A 6 10.27 18.00 17.44
N ILE A 7 10.37 16.79 16.90
CA ILE A 7 10.63 16.56 15.49
C ILE A 7 9.44 17.17 14.75
N GLY A 8 9.67 18.24 13.99
CA GLY A 8 8.64 18.95 13.25
C GLY A 8 7.84 17.97 12.40
N THR A 9 6.51 18.05 12.48
CA THR A 9 5.61 17.26 11.64
C THR A 9 6.00 17.50 10.18
N PRO A 10 6.45 16.47 9.42
CA PRO A 10 6.70 16.65 8.01
C PRO A 10 5.40 17.14 7.34
N PRO A 11 5.49 18.00 6.32
CA PRO A 11 4.30 18.43 5.60
C PRO A 11 3.53 17.20 5.13
N LEU A 12 2.21 17.20 5.32
CA LEU A 12 1.35 16.13 4.82
C LEU A 12 1.58 16.02 3.31
N VAL A 13 2.18 14.91 2.88
CA VAL A 13 2.41 14.66 1.47
C VAL A 13 1.06 14.37 0.83
N ALA A 14 0.68 15.16 -0.18
CA ALA A 14 -0.53 14.90 -0.93
C ALA A 14 -0.38 13.58 -1.70
N HIS A 15 -1.41 12.74 -1.62
CA HIS A 15 -1.47 11.43 -2.28
C HIS A 15 -2.78 11.27 -3.06
N GLY A 16 -2.76 10.43 -4.10
CA GLY A 16 -3.95 10.05 -4.84
C GLY A 16 -4.88 9.11 -4.07
N GLY A 17 -5.96 8.67 -4.71
CA GLY A 17 -6.96 7.76 -4.15
C GLY A 17 -8.04 8.44 -3.31
N ARG A 18 -8.01 9.78 -3.21
CA ARG A 18 -8.98 10.61 -2.46
C ARG A 18 -10.26 10.88 -3.26
N LEU A 19 -10.90 9.82 -3.75
CA LEU A 19 -12.16 9.92 -4.52
C LEU A 19 -13.30 10.58 -3.73
N ASP A 20 -13.31 10.43 -2.41
CA ASP A 20 -14.26 11.09 -1.52
C ASP A 20 -14.12 12.61 -1.57
N ALA A 21 -12.90 13.13 -1.47
CA ALA A 21 -12.61 14.56 -1.59
C ALA A 21 -12.93 15.08 -2.99
N ALA A 22 -12.59 14.31 -4.03
CA ALA A 22 -12.90 14.68 -5.40
C ALA A 22 -14.43 14.78 -5.65
N ARG A 23 -15.22 13.86 -5.10
CA ARG A 23 -16.70 13.91 -5.17
C ARG A 23 -17.28 15.13 -4.46
N GLN A 24 -16.70 15.57 -3.35
CA GLN A 24 -17.13 16.79 -2.65
C GLN A 24 -16.83 18.05 -3.46
N LEU A 25 -15.68 18.10 -4.14
CA LEU A 25 -15.29 19.23 -4.99
C LEU A 25 -16.11 19.31 -6.28
N TYR A 26 -16.54 18.16 -6.82
CA TYR A 26 -17.25 18.07 -8.09
C TYR A 26 -18.55 17.26 -7.93
N PRO A 27 -19.57 17.82 -7.22
CA PRO A 27 -20.79 17.09 -6.90
C PRO A 27 -21.63 16.70 -8.12
N ASN A 28 -21.45 17.41 -9.25
CA ASN A 28 -22.18 17.18 -10.49
C ASN A 28 -21.36 16.45 -11.57
N ALA A 29 -20.20 15.88 -11.20
CA ALA A 29 -19.36 15.16 -12.15
C ALA A 29 -20.07 13.91 -12.71
N PRO A 30 -19.95 13.62 -14.01
CA PRO A 30 -20.47 12.39 -14.61
C PRO A 30 -19.92 11.12 -13.94
N GLN A 31 -20.75 10.08 -13.90
CA GLN A 31 -20.43 8.77 -13.33
C GLN A 31 -20.33 7.70 -14.42
N PRO A 32 -19.57 6.62 -14.20
CA PRO A 32 -18.72 6.36 -13.03
C PRO A 32 -17.43 7.20 -13.05
N TRP A 33 -16.82 7.41 -11.87
CA TRP A 33 -15.48 7.99 -11.79
C TRP A 33 -14.44 7.03 -12.37
N ILE A 34 -13.46 7.59 -13.08
CA ILE A 34 -12.22 6.91 -13.43
C ILE A 34 -11.12 7.54 -12.58
N ASP A 35 -10.63 6.80 -11.57
CA ASP A 35 -9.55 7.28 -10.71
C ASP A 35 -8.19 6.99 -11.32
N LEU A 36 -7.58 8.03 -11.90
CA LEU A 36 -6.21 8.01 -12.43
C LEU A 36 -5.21 8.69 -11.49
N SER A 37 -5.63 9.04 -10.26
CA SER A 37 -4.76 9.69 -9.29
C SER A 37 -3.81 8.71 -8.59
N THR A 38 -4.01 7.41 -8.79
CA THR A 38 -3.15 6.33 -8.28
C THR A 38 -2.49 5.55 -9.42
N GLY A 39 -1.40 4.85 -9.13
CA GLY A 39 -0.76 3.91 -10.06
C GLY A 39 -1.26 2.46 -9.92
N VAL A 40 -2.46 2.24 -9.38
CA VAL A 40 -2.98 0.89 -9.09
C VAL A 40 -3.57 0.25 -10.35
N ASN A 41 -3.21 -1.01 -10.60
CA ASN A 41 -3.80 -1.79 -11.69
C ASN A 41 -5.30 -2.07 -11.39
N PRO A 42 -6.24 -1.72 -12.29
CA PRO A 42 -7.66 -1.99 -12.08
C PRO A 42 -8.00 -3.49 -12.12
N ARG A 43 -7.09 -4.34 -12.61
CA ARG A 43 -7.22 -5.80 -12.58
C ARG A 43 -6.55 -6.34 -11.32
N ALA A 44 -7.33 -6.92 -10.43
CA ALA A 44 -6.83 -7.56 -9.22
C ALA A 44 -5.83 -8.68 -9.56
N TYR A 45 -4.76 -8.78 -8.77
CA TYR A 45 -3.81 -9.89 -8.88
C TYR A 45 -4.51 -11.19 -8.42
N PRO A 46 -4.34 -12.33 -9.13
CA PRO A 46 -5.01 -13.58 -8.79
C PRO A 46 -4.35 -14.23 -7.56
N LEU A 47 -4.78 -13.82 -6.38
CA LEU A 47 -4.32 -14.40 -5.12
C LEU A 47 -5.00 -15.77 -4.87
N PRO A 48 -4.25 -16.79 -4.40
CA PRO A 48 -4.85 -18.02 -3.90
C PRO A 48 -5.60 -17.76 -2.58
N PRO A 49 -6.40 -18.72 -2.09
CA PRO A 49 -6.90 -18.67 -0.72
C PRO A 49 -5.75 -18.46 0.27
N LEU A 50 -5.87 -17.45 1.13
CA LEU A 50 -4.90 -17.16 2.18
C LEU A 50 -5.33 -17.89 3.46
N ALA A 51 -4.36 -18.44 4.17
CA ALA A 51 -4.59 -19.02 5.49
C ALA A 51 -4.89 -17.92 6.52
N ASP A 52 -5.74 -18.20 7.51
CA ASP A 52 -6.20 -17.22 8.51
C ASP A 52 -5.03 -16.65 9.34
N GLU A 53 -3.98 -17.44 9.54
CA GLU A 53 -2.78 -17.04 10.27
C GLU A 53 -2.07 -15.84 9.62
N ALA A 54 -2.23 -15.64 8.30
CA ALA A 54 -1.67 -14.49 7.58
C ALA A 54 -2.22 -13.14 8.08
N PHE A 55 -3.40 -13.14 8.70
CA PHE A 55 -4.06 -11.94 9.24
C PHE A 55 -3.91 -11.78 10.75
N THR A 56 -3.46 -12.83 11.46
CA THR A 56 -3.46 -12.86 12.93
C THR A 56 -2.06 -12.98 13.53
N ARG A 57 -1.05 -13.37 12.74
CA ARG A 57 0.33 -13.52 13.20
C ARG A 57 1.27 -12.58 12.47
N LEU A 58 2.27 -12.08 13.19
CA LEU A 58 3.40 -11.40 12.57
C LEU A 58 4.31 -12.41 11.84
N PRO A 59 4.93 -12.02 10.71
CA PRO A 59 5.93 -12.86 10.04
C PRO A 59 7.13 -13.10 10.96
N ASP A 60 7.62 -14.33 10.99
CA ASP A 60 8.89 -14.68 11.62
C ASP A 60 10.02 -14.68 10.59
N ASP A 61 11.24 -14.96 11.04
CA ASP A 61 12.44 -14.96 10.20
C ASP A 61 12.33 -15.95 9.01
N TYR A 62 11.61 -17.07 9.21
CA TYR A 62 11.38 -18.02 8.13
C TYR A 62 10.46 -17.43 7.05
N ALA A 63 9.37 -16.75 7.43
CA ALA A 63 8.48 -16.08 6.50
C ALA A 63 9.22 -14.99 5.69
N PHE A 64 10.10 -14.22 6.34
CA PHE A 64 10.92 -13.23 5.64
C PHE A 64 11.90 -13.87 4.66
N ALA A 65 12.60 -14.93 5.05
CA ALA A 65 13.52 -15.65 4.16
C ALA A 65 12.79 -16.25 2.94
N ALA A 66 11.57 -16.77 3.14
CA ALA A 66 10.74 -17.29 2.06
C ALA A 66 10.30 -16.20 1.07
N LEU A 67 9.89 -15.03 1.57
CA LEU A 67 9.54 -13.87 0.75
C LEU A 67 10.74 -13.41 -0.10
N ASP A 68 11.90 -13.27 0.53
CA ASP A 68 13.14 -12.82 -0.11
C ASP A 68 13.61 -13.81 -1.19
N SER A 69 13.50 -15.12 -0.93
CA SER A 69 13.77 -16.16 -1.93
C SER A 69 12.81 -16.09 -3.13
N ALA A 70 11.50 -15.91 -2.88
CA ALA A 70 10.50 -15.78 -3.92
C ALA A 70 10.74 -14.53 -4.79
N ALA A 71 11.09 -13.40 -4.16
CA ALA A 71 11.42 -12.16 -4.85
C ALA A 71 12.67 -12.33 -5.73
N ARG A 72 13.76 -12.90 -5.21
CA ARG A 72 14.97 -13.16 -6.01
C ARG A 72 14.66 -13.99 -7.24
N LYS A 73 13.90 -15.08 -7.07
CA LYS A 73 13.49 -15.93 -8.19
C LYS A 73 12.68 -15.18 -9.24
N ALA A 74 11.71 -14.36 -8.80
CA ALA A 74 10.86 -13.60 -9.71
C ALA A 74 11.63 -12.51 -10.48
N TYR A 75 12.60 -11.86 -9.82
CA TYR A 75 13.37 -10.76 -10.40
C TYR A 75 14.71 -11.19 -11.02
N GLY A 76 15.09 -12.47 -10.91
CA GLY A 76 16.38 -12.97 -11.39
C GLY A 76 17.58 -12.42 -10.60
N ALA A 77 17.38 -12.03 -9.34
CA ALA A 77 18.44 -11.51 -8.49
C ALA A 77 19.27 -12.65 -7.87
N LEU A 78 20.57 -12.40 -7.68
CA LEU A 78 21.48 -13.35 -7.05
C LEU A 78 21.19 -13.49 -5.55
N ALA A 79 21.58 -14.64 -4.99
CA ALA A 79 21.47 -14.95 -3.57
C ALA A 79 22.19 -13.91 -2.69
#